data_AF-A0A9Q0J4U4-F1
#
_entry.id   AF-A0A9Q0J4U4-F1
#
_cell.length_a   1.000
_cell.length_b   1.000
_cell.length_c   1.000
_cell.angle_alpha   90.00
_cell.angle_beta   90.00
_cell.angle_gamma   90.00
#
_symmetry.space_group_name_H-M   'P 1'
#
loop_
_entity.id
_entity.type
_entity.pdbx_description
1 polymer ?
#
loop_
_entity_poly.entity_id
_entity_poly.type
_entity_poly.pdbx_seq_one_letter_code
_entity_poly.pdbx_strand_id
1 'polypeptide(L)'
;MEAKTIAYILSSLLILSTLQTSSASFSTAKTSNKYTNFVKTACNSTTYSKLCYKSLSPYASTIKNDNLNLCNSALSVSLKAAKDASSLVTSLSKQKGLSKGDAAVIKDCISELGDTIDELKQSMQAMGSLKGSSSEMAFQIDNVKTWVSAAITDENTCTDGFDGWKVSSSVKKKISKSIQNVAKLTSNALAFINNMANSFLLLLLLSILHIASPAQLAATTKTSNTTSAKNFIKASCRVTTYPALCVQSLSPYAPSIQQSPHRLIQTSLALSLAGARSAKTFVSKLTKFKGLKPTERAAIKDCYEETDDAVDRLSSSINELKIMDKAKSQEEFQWSLSNVQTWMSTALTDLSTCIDGFEGRKMDGKVKTSINERVVYVEQVTSNALALINKFAAKH
;
A
#
# COMPACT_ATOMS: atom_id res chain seq x y z
N MET A 1 -40.41 45.61 47.36
CA MET A 1 -39.31 44.97 46.60
C MET A 1 -38.05 45.75 46.89
N GLU A 2 -37.10 45.09 47.55
CA GLU A 2 -36.05 45.70 48.34
C GLU A 2 -34.89 46.26 47.51
N ALA A 3 -34.19 47.25 48.08
CA ALA A 3 -33.03 47.96 47.53
C ALA A 3 -31.86 47.05 47.06
N LYS A 4 -31.89 45.75 47.37
CA LYS A 4 -30.90 44.77 46.89
C LYS A 4 -31.05 44.44 45.40
N THR A 5 -32.25 44.52 44.82
CA THR A 5 -32.45 44.17 43.40
C THR A 5 -31.91 45.23 42.43
N ILE A 6 -31.89 46.51 42.83
CA ILE A 6 -31.38 47.62 42.01
C ILE A 6 -29.83 47.60 41.94
N ALA A 7 -29.16 47.16 43.01
CA ALA A 7 -27.70 47.02 43.05
C ALA A 7 -27.18 45.94 42.08
N TYR A 8 -27.93 44.84 41.89
CA TYR A 8 -27.57 43.79 40.94
C TYR A 8 -27.73 44.22 39.48
N ILE A 9 -28.74 45.03 39.15
CA ILE A 9 -28.95 45.53 37.78
C ILE A 9 -27.88 46.55 37.38
N LEU A 10 -27.47 47.44 38.30
CA LEU A 10 -26.39 48.40 38.06
C LEU A 10 -25.00 47.74 37.98
N SER A 11 -24.77 46.66 38.73
CA SER A 11 -23.57 45.82 38.60
C SER A 11 -23.48 45.11 37.25
N SER A 12 -24.62 44.73 36.65
CA SER A 12 -24.64 44.07 35.33
C SER A 12 -24.43 45.03 34.15
N LEU A 13 -24.76 46.32 34.27
CA LEU A 13 -24.56 47.30 33.20
C LEU A 13 -23.13 47.88 33.10
N LEU A 14 -22.32 47.77 34.16
CA LEU A 14 -20.91 48.23 34.15
C LEU A 14 -19.91 47.20 33.60
N ILE A 15 -20.33 45.96 33.36
CA ILE A 15 -19.47 44.91 32.77
C ILE A 15 -19.55 44.90 31.23
N LEU A 16 -20.53 45.59 30.63
CA LEU A 16 -20.71 45.64 29.17
C LEU A 16 -19.96 46.78 28.45
N SER A 17 -19.24 47.67 29.15
CA SER A 17 -18.57 48.81 28.52
C SER A 17 -17.04 48.73 28.44
N THR A 18 -16.42 47.57 28.71
CA THR A 18 -14.96 47.40 28.55
C THR A 18 -14.53 46.43 27.44
N LEU A 19 -15.39 46.12 26.48
CA LEU A 19 -14.95 45.54 25.20
C LEU A 19 -14.52 46.65 24.22
N GLN A 20 -13.42 47.33 24.56
CA GLN A 20 -12.63 48.06 23.58
C GLN A 20 -11.48 47.16 23.11
N THR A 21 -11.68 46.61 21.91
CA THR A 21 -10.65 46.39 20.87
C THR A 21 -9.26 45.91 21.33
N SER A 22 -8.97 44.61 21.28
CA SER A 22 -7.63 44.12 20.88
C SER A 22 -7.65 42.63 20.46
N SER A 23 -7.19 42.38 19.23
CA SER A 23 -6.47 41.16 18.78
C SER A 23 -7.23 39.84 18.61
N ALA A 24 -7.93 39.69 17.47
CA ALA A 24 -8.29 38.40 16.88
C ALA A 24 -7.10 37.61 16.27
N SER A 25 -5.86 37.87 16.70
CA SER A 25 -4.63 37.26 16.16
C SER A 25 -3.91 36.29 17.12
N PHE A 26 -4.39 36.12 18.36
CA PHE A 26 -3.70 35.30 19.38
C PHE A 26 -4.16 33.82 19.43
N SER A 27 -5.37 33.51 18.96
CA SER A 27 -5.94 32.14 18.96
C SER A 27 -5.36 31.25 17.83
N THR A 28 -5.10 31.84 16.66
CA THR A 28 -4.58 31.15 15.48
C THR A 28 -3.10 30.76 15.63
N ALA A 29 -2.26 31.63 16.22
CA ALA A 29 -0.85 31.35 16.45
C ALA A 29 -0.61 30.23 17.47
N LYS A 30 -1.38 30.19 18.55
CA LYS A 30 -1.27 29.17 19.62
C LYS A 30 -1.70 27.79 19.13
N THR A 31 -2.74 27.73 18.29
CA THR A 31 -3.26 26.50 17.69
C THR A 31 -2.35 25.97 16.58
N SER A 32 -1.80 26.85 15.74
CA SER A 32 -0.80 26.51 14.71
C SER A 32 0.48 25.92 15.33
N ASN A 33 0.96 26.47 16.45
CA ASN A 33 2.11 25.95 17.19
C ASN A 33 1.86 24.53 17.75
N LYS A 34 0.66 24.27 18.29
CA LYS A 34 0.26 22.95 18.79
C LYS A 34 0.32 21.86 17.70
N TYR A 35 -0.25 22.12 16.53
CA TYR A 35 -0.25 21.13 15.44
C TYR A 35 1.13 20.89 14.86
N THR A 36 1.94 21.94 14.76
CA THR A 36 3.31 21.84 14.26
C THR A 36 4.19 21.02 15.20
N ASN A 37 3.97 21.12 16.52
CA ASN A 37 4.68 20.31 17.52
C ASN A 37 4.29 18.82 17.47
N PHE A 38 3.03 18.51 17.20
CA PHE A 38 2.61 17.12 16.95
C PHE A 38 3.32 16.54 15.72
N VAL A 39 3.32 17.26 14.59
CA VAL A 39 4.02 16.82 13.37
C VAL A 39 5.51 16.61 13.65
N LYS A 40 6.15 17.54 14.38
CA LYS A 40 7.56 17.41 14.79
C LYS A 40 7.80 16.14 15.60
N THR A 41 6.95 15.90 16.60
CA THR A 41 7.06 14.71 17.48
C THR A 41 6.89 13.43 16.69
N ALA A 42 5.86 13.35 15.84
CA ALA A 42 5.64 12.20 14.99
C ALA A 42 6.84 11.95 14.06
N CYS A 43 7.35 12.98 13.38
CA CYS A 43 8.49 12.87 12.48
C CYS A 43 9.79 12.42 13.17
N ASN A 44 9.98 12.67 14.47
CA ASN A 44 11.16 12.19 15.20
C ASN A 44 11.22 10.65 15.27
N SER A 45 10.09 9.96 15.15
CA SER A 45 10.04 8.48 15.10
C SER A 45 10.36 7.89 13.73
N THR A 46 10.59 8.74 12.72
CA THR A 46 10.83 8.31 11.33
C THR A 46 12.32 8.33 10.99
N THR A 47 12.74 7.43 10.09
CA THR A 47 14.12 7.35 9.58
C THR A 47 14.57 8.66 8.94
N TYR A 48 13.68 9.38 8.26
CA TYR A 48 14.00 10.63 7.55
C TYR A 48 13.34 11.85 8.21
N SER A 49 13.50 11.98 9.53
CA SER A 49 12.86 12.98 10.39
C SER A 49 12.91 14.43 9.87
N LYS A 50 14.07 14.88 9.37
CA LYS A 50 14.23 16.24 8.81
C LYS A 50 13.38 16.45 7.55
N LEU A 51 13.40 15.47 6.64
CA LEU A 51 12.59 15.54 5.42
C LEU A 51 11.11 15.43 5.76
N CYS A 52 10.76 14.51 6.66
CA CYS A 52 9.41 14.34 7.19
C CYS A 52 8.84 15.67 7.67
N TYR A 53 9.52 16.34 8.61
CA TYR A 53 9.04 17.58 9.20
C TYR A 53 8.92 18.68 8.14
N LYS A 54 9.94 18.86 7.30
CA LYS A 54 9.90 19.84 6.21
C LYS A 54 8.72 19.63 5.27
N SER A 55 8.38 18.38 4.98
CA SER A 55 7.32 18.02 4.04
C SER A 55 5.92 18.11 4.64
N LEU A 56 5.76 17.91 5.95
CA LEU A 56 4.46 17.82 6.62
C LEU A 56 4.10 19.02 7.49
N SER A 57 5.06 19.84 7.91
CA SER A 57 4.77 21.05 8.68
C SER A 57 3.81 22.02 7.96
N PRO A 58 3.82 22.18 6.62
CA PRO A 58 2.83 23.00 5.93
C PRO A 58 1.39 22.45 6.04
N TYR A 59 1.24 21.15 6.32
CA TYR A 59 -0.04 20.47 6.46
C TYR A 59 -0.50 20.33 7.92
N ALA A 60 0.23 20.91 8.89
CA ALA A 60 -0.08 20.76 10.32
C ALA A 60 -1.55 21.09 10.66
N SER A 61 -2.09 22.17 10.08
CA SER A 61 -3.49 22.58 10.27
C SER A 61 -4.52 21.62 9.65
N THR A 62 -4.14 20.83 8.66
CA THR A 62 -4.96 19.74 8.09
C THR A 62 -4.85 18.48 8.94
N ILE A 63 -3.65 18.20 9.46
CA ILE A 63 -3.34 17.03 10.31
C ILE A 63 -4.07 17.11 11.65
N LYS A 64 -4.15 18.30 12.28
CA LYS A 64 -4.93 18.55 13.51
C LYS A 64 -4.68 17.57 14.67
N ASN A 65 -3.45 17.13 14.87
CA ASN A 65 -3.07 16.12 15.87
C ASN A 65 -3.77 14.77 15.73
N ASP A 66 -4.23 14.44 14.52
CA ASP A 66 -4.91 13.18 14.24
C ASP A 66 -4.00 12.26 13.44
N ASN A 67 -3.82 11.02 13.94
CA ASN A 67 -2.92 10.04 13.32
C ASN A 67 -3.39 9.58 11.93
N LEU A 68 -4.72 9.53 11.70
CA LEU A 68 -5.28 9.16 10.41
C LEU A 68 -5.02 10.28 9.38
N ASN A 69 -5.26 11.53 9.76
CA ASN A 69 -4.95 12.70 8.94
C ASN A 69 -3.44 12.84 8.69
N LEU A 70 -2.60 12.47 9.66
CA LEU A 70 -1.15 12.40 9.50
C LEU A 70 -0.76 11.37 8.43
N CYS A 71 -1.28 10.14 8.52
CA CYS A 71 -1.00 9.10 7.53
C CYS A 71 -1.50 9.50 6.14
N ASN A 72 -2.72 10.05 6.04
CA ASN A 72 -3.28 10.55 4.77
C ASN A 72 -2.46 11.70 4.17
N SER A 73 -1.99 12.63 5.00
CA SER A 73 -1.14 13.74 4.55
C SER A 73 0.22 13.22 4.07
N ALA A 74 0.81 12.25 4.76
CA ALA A 74 2.08 11.63 4.35
C ALA A 74 1.94 10.84 3.03
N LEU A 75 0.87 10.07 2.86
CA LEU A 75 0.57 9.40 1.59
C LEU A 75 0.32 10.39 0.45
N SER A 76 -0.40 11.49 0.71
CA SER A 76 -0.67 12.53 -0.28
C SER A 76 0.62 13.22 -0.75
N VAL A 77 1.51 13.57 0.19
CA VAL A 77 2.83 14.15 -0.12
C VAL A 77 3.69 13.16 -0.92
N SER A 78 3.67 11.88 -0.57
CA SER A 78 4.41 10.83 -1.28
C SER A 78 3.88 10.66 -2.71
N LEU A 79 2.55 10.57 -2.88
CA LEU A 79 1.90 10.49 -4.19
C LEU A 79 2.22 11.70 -5.07
N LYS A 80 2.22 12.90 -4.47
CA LYS A 80 2.61 14.11 -5.21
C LYS A 80 4.07 14.01 -5.68
N ALA A 81 4.98 13.61 -4.80
CA ALA A 81 6.39 13.45 -5.15
C ALA A 81 6.59 12.39 -6.26
N ALA A 82 5.86 11.28 -6.22
CA ALA A 82 5.88 10.24 -7.25
C ALA A 82 5.38 10.77 -8.61
N LYS A 83 4.29 11.54 -8.63
CA LYS A 83 3.77 12.20 -9.85
C LYS A 83 4.75 13.22 -10.42
N ASP A 84 5.34 14.06 -9.56
CA ASP A 84 6.36 15.03 -9.97
C ASP A 84 7.59 14.31 -10.57
N ALA A 85 8.03 13.21 -9.94
CA ALA A 85 9.11 12.38 -10.44
C ALA A 85 8.76 11.72 -11.79
N SER A 86 7.55 11.19 -11.95
CA SER A 86 7.08 10.59 -13.20
C SER A 86 7.09 11.62 -14.33
N SER A 87 6.56 12.82 -14.08
CA SER A 87 6.61 13.93 -15.04
C SER A 87 8.04 14.32 -15.43
N LEU A 88 8.96 14.37 -14.46
CA LEU A 88 10.38 14.62 -14.71
C LEU A 88 10.98 13.54 -15.63
N VAL A 89 10.79 12.27 -15.30
CA VAL A 89 11.36 11.14 -16.04
C VAL A 89 10.76 11.05 -17.45
N THR A 90 9.46 11.26 -17.60
CA THR A 90 8.79 11.38 -18.91
C THR A 90 9.30 12.58 -19.71
N SER A 91 9.67 13.69 -19.07
CA SER A 91 10.28 14.82 -19.77
C SER A 91 11.70 14.51 -20.23
N LEU A 92 12.45 13.70 -19.48
CA LEU A 92 13.76 13.22 -19.88
C LEU A 92 13.67 12.28 -21.10
N SER A 93 12.63 11.44 -21.20
CA SER A 93 12.46 10.50 -22.33
C SER A 93 12.31 11.20 -23.68
N LYS A 94 11.86 12.46 -23.69
CA LYS A 94 11.64 13.26 -24.89
C LYS A 94 12.88 14.05 -25.34
N GLN A 95 13.98 13.97 -24.59
CA GLN A 95 15.20 14.68 -24.94
C GLN A 95 15.89 14.08 -26.17
N LYS A 96 16.45 14.94 -27.03
CA LYS A 96 17.29 14.50 -28.14
C LYS A 96 18.66 14.06 -27.64
N GLY A 97 19.27 13.08 -28.31
CA GLY A 97 20.64 12.63 -28.00
C GLY A 97 20.75 11.68 -26.81
N LEU A 98 19.64 11.07 -26.37
CA LEU A 98 19.68 9.99 -25.39
C LEU A 98 20.44 8.79 -25.96
N SER A 99 21.36 8.23 -25.16
CA SER A 99 21.93 6.94 -25.51
C SER A 99 20.88 5.83 -25.40
N LYS A 100 21.13 4.67 -26.01
CA LYS A 100 20.28 3.49 -25.83
C LYS A 100 20.11 3.12 -24.35
N GLY A 101 21.17 3.30 -23.55
CA GLY A 101 21.13 3.04 -22.11
C GLY A 101 20.29 4.06 -21.34
N ASP A 102 20.37 5.35 -21.69
CA ASP A 102 19.49 6.36 -21.08
C ASP A 102 18.02 6.06 -21.41
N ALA A 103 17.71 5.74 -22.67
CA ALA A 103 16.34 5.47 -23.10
C ALA A 103 15.74 4.24 -22.40
N ALA A 104 16.50 3.14 -22.30
CA ALA A 104 16.05 1.92 -21.61
C ALA A 104 15.73 2.20 -20.13
N VAL A 105 16.69 2.79 -19.41
CA VAL A 105 16.54 3.15 -18.00
C VAL A 105 15.37 4.10 -17.75
N ILE A 106 15.18 5.08 -18.64
CA ILE A 106 14.08 6.03 -18.52
C ILE A 106 12.74 5.31 -18.72
N LYS A 107 12.64 4.40 -19.71
CA LYS A 107 11.42 3.62 -19.95
C LYS A 107 11.08 2.77 -18.72
N ASP A 108 12.04 2.01 -18.21
CA ASP A 108 11.84 1.16 -17.03
C ASP A 108 11.39 1.99 -15.83
N CYS A 109 12.08 3.12 -15.56
CA CYS A 109 11.70 3.99 -14.45
C CYS A 109 10.30 4.62 -14.59
N ILE A 110 9.82 4.86 -15.82
CA ILE A 110 8.44 5.34 -16.04
C ILE A 110 7.42 4.26 -15.63
N SER A 111 7.68 3.00 -15.96
CA SER A 111 6.84 1.86 -15.55
C SER A 111 6.80 1.75 -14.03
N GLU A 112 7.96 1.69 -13.37
CA GLU A 112 8.06 1.57 -11.90
C GLU A 112 7.39 2.74 -11.15
N LEU A 113 7.50 3.96 -11.68
CA LEU A 113 6.80 5.12 -11.12
C LEU A 113 5.29 5.08 -11.36
N GLY A 114 4.83 4.44 -12.43
CA GLY A 114 3.42 4.15 -12.68
C GLY A 114 2.85 3.26 -11.58
N ASP A 115 3.53 2.14 -11.31
CA ASP A 115 3.16 1.19 -10.24
C ASP A 115 3.14 1.88 -8.86
N THR A 116 4.22 2.60 -8.53
CA THR A 116 4.31 3.41 -7.30
C THR A 116 3.11 4.34 -7.14
N ILE A 117 2.72 5.05 -8.20
CA ILE A 117 1.59 5.99 -8.18
C ILE A 117 0.27 5.25 -7.90
N ASP A 118 0.06 4.10 -8.53
CA ASP A 118 -1.18 3.35 -8.37
C ASP A 118 -1.27 2.69 -7.00
N GLU A 119 -0.17 2.21 -6.44
CA GLU A 119 -0.11 1.69 -5.07
C GLU A 119 -0.36 2.76 -4.01
N LEU A 120 0.19 3.95 -4.19
CA LEU A 120 -0.07 5.09 -3.32
C LEU A 120 -1.53 5.54 -3.42
N LYS A 121 -2.15 5.50 -4.62
CA LYS A 121 -3.60 5.73 -4.76
C LYS A 121 -4.42 4.66 -4.07
N GLN A 122 -4.08 3.38 -4.24
CA GLN A 122 -4.77 2.25 -3.58
C GLN A 122 -4.70 2.41 -2.06
N SER A 123 -3.53 2.78 -1.55
CA SER A 123 -3.29 3.09 -0.13
C SER A 123 -4.19 4.23 0.36
N MET A 124 -4.22 5.37 -0.35
CA MET A 124 -5.07 6.50 0.03
C MET A 124 -6.57 6.16 -0.02
N GLN A 125 -7.01 5.35 -0.98
CA GLN A 125 -8.40 4.91 -1.08
C GLN A 125 -8.81 4.01 0.10
N ALA A 126 -7.97 3.03 0.46
CA ALA A 126 -8.23 2.18 1.62
C ALA A 126 -8.24 2.99 2.92
N MET A 127 -7.33 3.96 3.05
CA MET A 127 -7.30 4.88 4.20
C MET A 127 -8.54 5.79 4.27
N GLY A 128 -9.06 6.25 3.13
CA GLY A 128 -10.31 7.01 3.05
C GLY A 128 -11.57 6.18 3.35
N SER A 129 -11.44 4.85 3.24
CA SER A 129 -12.51 3.88 3.53
C SER A 129 -12.41 3.31 4.96
N LEU A 130 -11.57 3.90 5.83
CA LEU A 130 -11.48 3.55 7.25
C LEU A 130 -12.71 4.02 8.03
N LYS A 131 -13.87 3.45 7.70
CA LYS A 131 -15.13 3.52 8.43
C LYS A 131 -15.56 2.09 8.74
N GLY A 132 -16.35 1.89 9.79
CA GLY A 132 -16.83 0.55 10.18
C GLY A 132 -16.12 -0.01 11.40
N SER A 133 -16.19 -1.33 11.58
CA SER A 133 -15.68 -1.99 12.80
C SER A 133 -14.16 -1.89 12.94
N SER A 134 -13.62 -1.98 14.16
CA SER A 134 -12.15 -2.03 14.41
C SER A 134 -11.43 -3.07 13.56
N SER A 135 -12.14 -4.17 13.25
CA SER A 135 -11.62 -5.26 12.45
C SER A 135 -11.54 -4.96 10.95
N GLU A 136 -12.39 -4.08 10.44
CA GLU A 136 -12.40 -3.61 9.05
C GLU A 136 -11.29 -2.59 8.84
N MET A 137 -11.13 -1.68 9.81
CA MET A 137 -10.00 -0.75 9.83
C MET A 137 -8.65 -1.47 9.86
N ALA A 138 -8.50 -2.50 10.70
CA ALA A 138 -7.27 -3.31 10.74
C ALA A 138 -6.95 -3.97 9.40
N PHE A 139 -7.97 -4.52 8.72
CA PHE A 139 -7.82 -5.12 7.40
C PHE A 139 -7.33 -4.12 6.35
N GLN A 140 -7.95 -2.94 6.28
CA GLN A 140 -7.53 -1.91 5.35
C GLN A 140 -6.10 -1.43 5.64
N ILE A 141 -5.72 -1.31 6.92
CA ILE A 141 -4.35 -0.92 7.32
C ILE A 141 -3.30 -1.94 6.85
N ASP A 142 -3.57 -3.25 6.91
CA ASP A 142 -2.61 -4.26 6.46
C ASP A 142 -2.44 -4.26 4.92
N ASN A 143 -3.52 -4.03 4.17
CA ASN A 143 -3.42 -3.80 2.72
C ASN A 143 -2.61 -2.54 2.40
N VAL A 144 -2.85 -1.44 3.13
CA VAL A 144 -2.09 -0.20 2.99
C VAL A 144 -0.60 -0.42 3.26
N LYS A 145 -0.23 -1.16 4.32
CA LYS A 145 1.19 -1.50 4.57
C LYS A 145 1.81 -2.27 3.41
N THR A 146 1.04 -3.21 2.83
CA THR A 146 1.49 -4.02 1.70
C THR A 146 1.77 -3.13 0.48
N TRP A 147 0.82 -2.29 0.08
CA TRP A 147 0.99 -1.41 -1.08
C TRP A 147 2.05 -0.34 -0.87
N VAL A 148 2.15 0.27 0.31
CA VAL A 148 3.21 1.26 0.58
C VAL A 148 4.60 0.62 0.58
N SER A 149 4.73 -0.64 1.03
CA SER A 149 6.01 -1.36 0.98
C SER A 149 6.40 -1.73 -0.45
N ALA A 150 5.42 -2.09 -1.28
CA ALA A 150 5.63 -2.34 -2.69
C ALA A 150 6.02 -1.04 -3.44
N ALA A 151 5.41 0.10 -3.11
CA ALA A 151 5.78 1.40 -3.70
C ALA A 151 7.24 1.76 -3.45
N ILE A 152 7.74 1.51 -2.23
CA ILE A 152 9.16 1.69 -1.90
C ILE A 152 10.05 0.76 -2.72
N THR A 153 9.57 -0.45 -3.00
CA THR A 153 10.31 -1.43 -3.81
C THR A 153 10.43 -0.96 -5.26
N ASP A 154 9.34 -0.48 -5.86
CA ASP A 154 9.30 0.00 -7.25
C ASP A 154 10.12 1.30 -7.40
N GLU A 155 10.01 2.23 -6.44
CA GLU A 155 10.86 3.41 -6.36
C GLU A 155 12.36 3.02 -6.37
N ASN A 156 12.79 2.08 -5.53
CA ASN A 156 14.18 1.63 -5.52
C ASN A 156 14.56 0.93 -6.84
N THR A 157 13.64 0.16 -7.43
CA THR A 157 13.84 -0.56 -8.70
C THR A 157 14.12 0.38 -9.86
N CYS A 158 13.44 1.54 -9.94
CA CYS A 158 13.77 2.57 -10.93
C CYS A 158 15.26 2.97 -10.86
N THR A 159 15.83 3.16 -9.67
CA THR A 159 17.24 3.58 -9.53
C THR A 159 18.24 2.43 -9.62
N ASP A 160 17.86 1.22 -9.17
CA ASP A 160 18.62 0.00 -9.41
C ASP A 160 18.72 -0.27 -10.93
N GLY A 161 17.81 0.28 -11.73
CA GLY A 161 17.82 0.37 -13.20
C GLY A 161 19.17 0.76 -13.81
N PHE A 162 19.92 1.63 -13.14
CA PHE A 162 21.14 2.22 -13.71
C PHE A 162 22.30 1.24 -13.79
N ASP A 163 22.31 0.23 -12.94
CA ASP A 163 23.42 -0.71 -12.87
C ASP A 163 23.31 -1.72 -14.02
N GLY A 164 24.33 -1.75 -14.89
CA GLY A 164 24.33 -2.57 -16.11
C GLY A 164 24.21 -1.76 -17.41
N TRP A 165 23.81 -0.49 -17.33
CA TRP A 165 23.77 0.42 -18.49
C TRP A 165 24.82 1.52 -18.40
N LYS A 166 25.37 1.93 -19.55
CA LYS A 166 26.15 3.18 -19.63
C LYS A 166 25.19 4.35 -19.71
N VAL A 167 24.74 4.83 -18.55
CA VAL A 167 23.83 5.97 -18.39
C VAL A 167 24.63 7.26 -18.27
N SER A 168 24.14 8.34 -18.89
CA SER A 168 24.73 9.67 -18.74
C SER A 168 24.64 10.15 -17.28
N SER A 169 25.69 10.84 -16.81
CA SER A 169 25.75 11.35 -15.43
C SER A 169 24.61 12.32 -15.10
N SER A 170 24.19 13.11 -16.08
CA SER A 170 23.07 14.06 -15.97
C SER A 170 21.74 13.33 -15.73
N VAL A 171 21.41 12.31 -16.53
CA VAL A 171 20.19 11.51 -16.37
C VAL A 171 20.23 10.78 -15.03
N LYS A 172 21.32 10.04 -14.74
CA LYS A 172 21.49 9.29 -13.49
C LYS A 172 21.27 10.19 -12.27
N LYS A 173 21.89 11.38 -12.22
CA LYS A 173 21.78 12.30 -11.09
C LYS A 173 20.36 12.87 -10.91
N LYS A 174 19.70 13.26 -12.01
CA LYS A 174 18.34 13.82 -11.96
C LYS A 174 17.34 12.78 -11.45
N ILE A 175 17.36 11.58 -12.04
CA ILE A 175 16.44 10.51 -11.65
C ILE A 175 16.75 10.06 -10.22
N SER A 176 18.01 9.74 -9.88
CA SER A 176 18.39 9.32 -8.51
C SER A 176 17.91 10.30 -7.44
N LYS A 177 18.12 11.61 -7.65
CA LYS A 177 17.72 12.63 -6.68
C LYS A 177 16.20 12.68 -6.52
N SER A 178 15.45 12.60 -7.62
CA SER A 178 13.99 12.63 -7.59
C SER A 178 13.44 11.41 -6.85
N ILE A 179 13.89 10.22 -7.24
CA ILE A 179 13.41 8.95 -6.70
C ILE A 179 13.78 8.77 -5.23
N GLN A 180 15.01 9.10 -4.83
CA GLN A 180 15.39 9.09 -3.41
C GLN A 180 14.52 10.01 -2.57
N ASN A 181 14.03 11.11 -3.13
CA ASN A 181 13.09 11.97 -2.42
C ASN A 181 11.73 11.28 -2.27
N VAL A 182 11.21 10.60 -3.31
CA VAL A 182 9.97 9.83 -3.23
C VAL A 182 10.10 8.73 -2.17
N ALA A 183 11.12 7.87 -2.26
CA ALA A 183 11.31 6.75 -1.32
C ALA A 183 11.46 7.15 0.14
N LYS A 184 12.11 8.28 0.40
CA LYS A 184 12.21 8.80 1.77
C LYS A 184 10.87 9.31 2.29
N LEU A 185 10.04 9.92 1.45
CA LEU A 185 8.69 10.37 1.82
C LEU A 185 7.76 9.18 2.04
N THR A 186 7.76 8.20 1.13
CA THR A 186 6.97 6.97 1.21
C THR A 186 7.36 6.16 2.45
N SER A 187 8.66 6.06 2.76
CA SER A 187 9.15 5.42 4.00
C SER A 187 8.65 6.11 5.27
N ASN A 188 8.59 7.44 5.31
CA ASN A 188 8.00 8.16 6.45
C ASN A 188 6.50 7.87 6.58
N ALA A 189 5.77 7.76 5.46
CA ALA A 189 4.35 7.38 5.47
C ALA A 189 4.17 5.96 6.05
N LEU A 190 4.98 5.00 5.62
CA LEU A 190 4.95 3.62 6.15
C LEU A 190 5.19 3.58 7.67
N ALA A 191 6.13 4.39 8.17
CA ALA A 191 6.41 4.49 9.60
C ALA A 191 5.17 4.95 10.39
N PHE A 192 4.43 5.94 9.89
CA PHE A 192 3.21 6.40 10.54
C PHE A 192 2.09 5.35 10.51
N ILE A 193 1.92 4.65 9.39
CA ILE A 193 0.93 3.58 9.26
C ILE A 193 1.23 2.45 10.26
N ASN A 194 2.50 2.07 10.40
CA ASN A 194 2.93 1.08 11.39
C ASN A 194 2.69 1.55 12.84
N ASN A 195 3.03 2.81 13.15
CA ASN A 195 2.81 3.37 14.48
C ASN A 195 1.32 3.47 14.84
N MET A 196 0.48 3.84 13.87
CA MET A 196 -0.96 3.88 14.03
C MET A 196 -1.53 2.47 14.30
N ALA A 197 -1.11 1.46 13.53
CA ALA A 197 -1.50 0.06 13.75
C ALA A 197 -1.11 -0.45 15.16
N ASN A 198 0.11 -0.13 15.60
CA ASN A 198 0.60 -0.51 16.92
C ASN A 198 -0.14 0.22 18.05
N SER A 199 -0.52 1.48 17.84
CA SER A 199 -1.30 2.25 18.81
C SER A 199 -2.71 1.67 19.00
N PHE A 200 -3.36 1.23 17.92
CA PHE A 200 -4.64 0.51 18.02
C PHE A 200 -4.51 -0.79 18.80
N LEU A 201 -3.43 -1.56 18.58
CA LEU A 201 -3.17 -2.79 19.34
C LEU A 201 -2.97 -2.49 20.84
N LEU A 202 -2.24 -1.44 21.18
CA LEU A 202 -1.96 -1.04 22.57
C LEU A 202 -3.23 -0.55 23.29
N LEU A 203 -4.04 0.29 22.64
CA LEU A 203 -5.33 0.77 23.18
C LEU A 203 -6.29 -0.39 23.42
N LEU A 204 -6.28 -1.40 22.55
CA LEU A 204 -7.10 -2.60 22.69
C LEU A 204 -6.60 -3.53 23.81
N LEU A 205 -5.32 -3.47 24.19
CA LEU A 205 -4.76 -4.19 25.34
C LEU A 205 -5.06 -3.45 26.66
N LEU A 206 -4.97 -2.12 26.69
CA LEU A 206 -5.23 -1.29 27.88
C LEU A 206 -6.70 -1.25 28.29
N SER A 207 -7.62 -1.30 27.31
CA SER A 207 -9.06 -1.40 27.57
C SER A 207 -9.46 -2.75 28.19
N ILE A 208 -8.69 -3.82 28.00
CA ILE A 208 -8.90 -5.11 28.67
C ILE A 208 -8.49 -5.04 30.15
N LEU A 209 -7.50 -4.21 30.50
CA LEU A 209 -6.99 -4.07 31.88
C LEU A 209 -7.89 -3.23 32.80
N HIS A 210 -8.75 -2.37 32.27
CA HIS A 210 -9.62 -1.47 33.06
C HIS A 210 -10.99 -2.07 33.44
N ILE A 211 -11.33 -3.27 32.96
CA ILE A 211 -12.60 -3.97 33.25
C ILE A 211 -12.37 -5.21 34.15
N ALA A 212 -11.15 -5.40 34.65
CA ALA A 212 -10.84 -6.52 35.53
C ALA A 212 -11.37 -6.27 36.96
N SER A 213 -12.64 -6.60 37.20
CA SER A 213 -13.03 -7.21 38.48
C SER A 213 -12.50 -8.66 38.52
N PRO A 214 -12.16 -9.25 39.68
CA PRO A 214 -11.59 -10.61 39.77
C PRO A 214 -12.55 -11.76 39.42
N ALA A 215 -13.67 -11.51 38.77
CA ALA A 215 -14.61 -12.52 38.33
C ALA A 215 -14.77 -12.43 36.80
N GLN A 216 -14.48 -13.54 36.13
CA GLN A 216 -14.57 -13.80 34.69
C GLN A 216 -13.39 -13.34 33.84
N LEU A 217 -12.46 -14.29 33.70
CA LEU A 217 -11.40 -14.37 32.70
C LEU A 217 -11.98 -14.32 31.27
N ALA A 218 -12.20 -13.12 30.72
CA ALA A 218 -12.52 -12.91 29.30
C ALA A 218 -11.27 -12.77 28.42
N ALA A 219 -10.17 -13.45 28.77
CA ALA A 219 -8.99 -13.62 27.91
C ALA A 219 -9.20 -14.69 26.80
N THR A 220 -10.38 -15.32 26.75
CA THR A 220 -10.72 -16.42 25.84
C THR A 220 -11.24 -15.98 24.47
N THR A 221 -11.67 -14.72 24.27
CA THR A 221 -12.32 -14.29 23.02
C THR A 221 -11.34 -13.95 21.88
N LYS A 222 -10.19 -13.34 22.15
CA LYS A 222 -9.23 -12.94 21.09
C LYS A 222 -8.47 -14.16 20.52
N THR A 223 -8.01 -15.06 21.39
CA THR A 223 -7.35 -16.31 21.00
C THR A 223 -8.32 -17.29 20.32
N SER A 224 -9.57 -17.33 20.75
CA SER A 224 -10.65 -18.07 20.08
C SER A 224 -10.93 -17.54 18.67
N ASN A 225 -11.08 -16.21 18.51
CA ASN A 225 -11.37 -15.61 17.20
C ASN A 225 -10.24 -15.79 16.17
N THR A 226 -8.96 -15.66 16.57
CA THR A 226 -7.85 -15.95 15.66
C THR A 226 -7.77 -17.44 15.30
N THR A 227 -8.10 -18.33 16.24
CA THR A 227 -8.15 -19.79 15.96
C THR A 227 -9.28 -20.12 14.98
N SER A 228 -10.46 -19.56 15.18
CA SER A 228 -11.61 -19.69 14.27
C SER A 228 -11.31 -19.13 12.88
N ALA A 229 -10.65 -17.98 12.79
CA ALA A 229 -10.22 -17.41 11.51
C ALA A 229 -9.20 -18.30 10.78
N LYS A 230 -8.21 -18.84 11.50
CA LYS A 230 -7.26 -19.81 10.92
C LYS A 230 -7.95 -21.09 10.46
N ASN A 231 -8.96 -21.57 11.20
CA ASN A 231 -9.75 -22.74 10.80
C ASN A 231 -10.62 -22.45 9.57
N PHE A 232 -11.21 -21.26 9.48
CA PHE A 232 -11.93 -20.78 8.31
C PHE A 232 -11.03 -20.72 7.07
N ILE A 233 -9.80 -20.21 7.21
CA ILE A 233 -8.80 -20.19 6.12
C ILE A 233 -8.47 -21.63 5.70
N LYS A 234 -8.15 -22.51 6.66
CA LYS A 234 -7.89 -23.93 6.38
C LYS A 234 -9.03 -24.60 5.63
N ALA A 235 -10.27 -24.37 6.03
CA ALA A 235 -11.45 -24.93 5.37
C ALA A 235 -11.65 -24.33 3.96
N SER A 236 -11.41 -23.04 3.81
CA SER A 236 -11.55 -22.35 2.52
C SER A 236 -10.50 -22.80 1.51
N CYS A 237 -9.25 -22.95 1.94
CA CYS A 237 -8.13 -23.41 1.10
C CYS A 237 -8.26 -24.87 0.61
N ARG A 238 -9.22 -25.66 1.09
CA ARG A 238 -9.43 -27.05 0.62
C ARG A 238 -9.83 -27.16 -0.85
N VAL A 239 -10.41 -26.10 -1.41
CA VAL A 239 -10.85 -26.10 -2.83
C VAL A 239 -9.75 -25.72 -3.80
N THR A 240 -8.59 -25.31 -3.29
CA THR A 240 -7.53 -24.73 -4.12
C THR A 240 -6.56 -25.80 -4.59
N THR A 241 -5.86 -25.53 -5.70
CA THR A 241 -4.85 -26.44 -6.26
C THR A 241 -3.65 -26.63 -5.33
N TYR A 242 -3.29 -25.60 -4.55
CA TYR A 242 -2.17 -25.63 -3.61
C TYR A 242 -2.61 -25.31 -2.16
N PRO A 243 -3.34 -26.22 -1.47
CA PRO A 243 -3.95 -25.95 -0.17
C PRO A 243 -2.96 -25.58 0.93
N ALA A 244 -1.80 -26.25 0.97
CA ALA A 244 -0.77 -25.98 1.97
C ALA A 244 -0.22 -24.55 1.84
N LEU A 245 0.10 -24.15 0.61
CA LEU A 245 0.57 -22.80 0.30
C LEU A 245 -0.50 -21.75 0.58
N CYS A 246 -1.77 -22.02 0.21
CA CYS A 246 -2.90 -21.15 0.51
C CYS A 246 -3.02 -20.87 2.02
N VAL A 247 -2.94 -21.92 2.84
CA VAL A 247 -3.00 -21.77 4.30
C VAL A 247 -1.80 -21.00 4.81
N GLN A 248 -0.60 -21.32 4.33
CA GLN A 248 0.64 -20.66 4.74
C GLN A 248 0.62 -19.16 4.43
N SER A 249 0.21 -18.78 3.23
CA SER A 249 0.22 -17.38 2.78
C SER A 249 -0.87 -16.52 3.45
N LEU A 250 -2.03 -17.09 3.75
CA LEU A 250 -3.17 -16.35 4.31
C LEU A 250 -3.23 -16.37 5.84
N SER A 251 -2.64 -17.37 6.51
CA SER A 251 -2.66 -17.47 7.98
C SER A 251 -2.11 -16.25 8.73
N PRO A 252 -1.05 -15.55 8.25
CA PRO A 252 -0.60 -14.30 8.86
C PRO A 252 -1.68 -13.21 8.91
N TYR A 253 -2.61 -13.23 7.94
CA TYR A 253 -3.70 -12.27 7.81
C TYR A 253 -5.00 -12.73 8.49
N ALA A 254 -4.97 -13.85 9.23
CA ALA A 254 -6.16 -14.40 9.91
C ALA A 254 -6.90 -13.37 10.81
N PRO A 255 -6.23 -12.51 11.60
CA PRO A 255 -6.92 -11.49 12.38
C PRO A 255 -7.75 -10.50 11.54
N SER A 256 -7.29 -10.22 10.31
CA SER A 256 -7.88 -9.25 9.40
C SER A 256 -8.95 -9.90 8.51
N ILE A 257 -8.71 -11.12 8.02
CA ILE A 257 -9.66 -11.95 7.25
C ILE A 257 -10.86 -12.35 8.11
N GLN A 258 -10.62 -12.72 9.38
CA GLN A 258 -11.61 -13.35 10.26
C GLN A 258 -12.27 -14.56 9.57
N GLN A 259 -13.60 -14.57 9.47
CA GLN A 259 -14.38 -15.62 8.81
C GLN A 259 -15.15 -15.07 7.60
N SER A 260 -14.66 -13.99 6.98
CA SER A 260 -15.33 -13.33 5.86
C SER A 260 -14.80 -13.87 4.52
N PRO A 261 -15.66 -14.48 3.68
CA PRO A 261 -15.29 -14.88 2.32
C PRO A 261 -14.84 -13.70 1.46
N HIS A 262 -15.47 -12.53 1.66
CA HIS A 262 -15.12 -11.32 0.91
C HIS A 262 -13.71 -10.82 1.27
N ARG A 263 -13.39 -10.72 2.56
CA ARG A 263 -12.03 -10.33 2.99
C ARG A 263 -10.99 -11.37 2.60
N LEU A 264 -11.37 -12.64 2.57
CA LEU A 264 -10.51 -13.73 2.11
C LEU A 264 -10.11 -13.52 0.64
N ILE A 265 -11.07 -13.28 -0.26
CA ILE A 265 -10.77 -13.06 -1.69
C ILE A 265 -9.94 -11.79 -1.89
N GLN A 266 -10.27 -10.69 -1.21
CA GLN A 266 -9.51 -9.44 -1.27
C GLN A 266 -8.06 -9.63 -0.80
N THR A 267 -7.85 -10.32 0.32
CA THR A 267 -6.49 -10.61 0.83
C THR A 267 -5.72 -11.49 -0.15
N SER A 268 -6.36 -12.53 -0.69
CA SER A 268 -5.71 -13.45 -1.60
C SER A 268 -5.25 -12.76 -2.90
N LEU A 269 -6.09 -11.87 -3.45
CA LEU A 269 -5.75 -11.11 -4.64
C LEU A 269 -4.67 -10.05 -4.35
N ALA A 270 -4.71 -9.39 -3.20
CA ALA A 270 -3.66 -8.44 -2.79
C ALA A 270 -2.30 -9.14 -2.65
N LEU A 271 -2.28 -10.36 -2.11
CA LEU A 271 -1.07 -11.19 -2.03
C LEU A 271 -0.54 -11.60 -3.41
N SER A 272 -1.43 -11.96 -4.33
CA SER A 272 -1.08 -12.25 -5.72
C SER A 272 -0.42 -11.06 -6.40
N LEU A 273 -1.02 -9.87 -6.29
CA LEU A 273 -0.45 -8.65 -6.89
C LEU A 273 0.91 -8.30 -6.29
N ALA A 274 1.05 -8.36 -4.96
CA ALA A 274 2.32 -8.11 -4.28
C ALA A 274 3.41 -9.13 -4.71
N GLY A 275 3.01 -10.40 -4.89
CA GLY A 275 3.87 -11.44 -5.44
C GLY A 275 4.33 -11.14 -6.86
N ALA A 276 3.40 -10.79 -7.76
CA ALA A 276 3.68 -10.46 -9.16
C ALA A 276 4.64 -9.29 -9.30
N ARG A 277 4.44 -8.20 -8.53
CA ARG A 277 5.37 -7.07 -8.48
C ARG A 277 6.76 -7.49 -8.02
N SER A 278 6.84 -8.27 -6.93
CA SER A 278 8.11 -8.80 -6.46
C SER A 278 8.81 -9.68 -7.51
N ALA A 279 8.06 -10.44 -8.32
CA ALA A 279 8.60 -11.23 -9.41
C ALA A 279 9.11 -10.35 -10.55
N LYS A 280 8.30 -9.39 -11.02
CA LYS A 280 8.70 -8.38 -12.01
C LYS A 280 10.00 -7.68 -11.63
N THR A 281 10.09 -7.15 -10.40
CA THR A 281 11.32 -6.52 -9.89
C THR A 281 12.51 -7.47 -9.94
N PHE A 282 12.32 -8.72 -9.54
CA PHE A 282 13.37 -9.74 -9.55
C PHE A 282 13.85 -10.05 -10.97
N VAL A 283 12.93 -10.26 -11.91
CA VAL A 283 13.24 -10.53 -13.32
C VAL A 283 13.92 -9.32 -13.97
N SER A 284 13.46 -8.10 -13.69
CA SER A 284 14.11 -6.86 -14.12
C SER A 284 15.57 -6.79 -13.65
N LYS A 285 15.85 -7.16 -12.40
CA LYS A 285 17.23 -7.23 -11.87
C LYS A 285 18.07 -8.29 -12.57
N LEU A 286 17.47 -9.42 -12.98
CA LEU A 286 18.18 -10.46 -13.71
C LEU A 286 18.72 -9.97 -15.06
N THR A 287 18.02 -9.05 -15.75
CA THR A 287 18.49 -8.51 -17.05
C THR A 287 19.89 -7.87 -16.99
N LYS A 288 20.34 -7.48 -15.79
CA LYS A 288 21.58 -6.73 -15.54
C LYS A 288 22.77 -7.63 -15.22
N PHE A 289 22.57 -8.94 -15.03
CA PHE A 289 23.65 -9.84 -14.68
C PHE A 289 24.66 -9.98 -15.83
N LYS A 290 25.94 -9.82 -15.50
CA LYS A 290 27.04 -10.10 -16.43
C LYS A 290 27.17 -11.60 -16.65
N GLY A 291 27.52 -12.00 -17.87
CA GLY A 291 27.74 -13.40 -18.22
C GLY A 291 26.50 -14.16 -18.69
N LEU A 292 25.35 -13.50 -18.83
CA LEU A 292 24.16 -14.10 -19.44
C LEU A 292 24.41 -14.47 -20.91
N LYS A 293 23.89 -15.62 -21.35
CA LYS A 293 23.82 -15.98 -22.76
C LYS A 293 22.83 -15.05 -23.50
N PRO A 294 22.98 -14.83 -24.81
CA PRO A 294 22.00 -14.07 -25.59
C PRO A 294 20.58 -14.61 -25.47
N THR A 295 20.41 -15.94 -25.45
CA THR A 295 19.11 -16.60 -25.28
C THR A 295 18.51 -16.36 -23.90
N GLU A 296 19.32 -16.42 -22.84
CA GLU A 296 18.89 -16.09 -21.47
C GLU A 296 18.45 -14.63 -21.37
N ARG A 297 19.19 -13.68 -21.98
CA ARG A 297 18.76 -12.27 -21.99
C ARG A 297 17.42 -12.07 -22.69
N ALA A 298 17.19 -12.73 -23.82
CA ALA A 298 15.92 -12.64 -24.54
C ALA A 298 14.78 -13.18 -23.66
N ALA A 299 14.92 -14.40 -23.12
CA ALA A 299 13.88 -14.99 -22.27
C ALA A 299 13.63 -14.20 -20.97
N ILE A 300 14.66 -13.61 -20.35
CA ILE A 300 14.46 -12.73 -19.18
C ILE A 300 13.67 -11.48 -19.59
N LYS A 301 13.93 -10.91 -20.77
CA LYS A 301 13.19 -9.76 -21.27
C LYS A 301 11.72 -10.10 -21.54
N ASP A 302 11.47 -11.23 -22.20
CA ASP A 302 10.11 -11.68 -22.49
C ASP A 302 9.36 -11.99 -21.19
N CYS A 303 9.98 -12.73 -20.26
CA CYS A 303 9.39 -12.95 -18.94
C CYS A 303 9.17 -11.66 -18.15
N TYR A 304 10.03 -10.64 -18.28
CA TYR A 304 9.78 -9.35 -17.65
C TYR A 304 8.47 -8.74 -18.18
N GLU A 305 8.26 -8.74 -19.49
CA GLU A 305 7.04 -8.24 -20.14
C GLU A 305 5.81 -9.02 -19.64
N GLU A 306 5.87 -10.35 -19.59
CA GLU A 306 4.78 -11.19 -19.07
C GLU A 306 4.50 -10.93 -17.58
N THR A 307 5.52 -10.76 -16.74
CA THR A 307 5.31 -10.43 -15.32
C THR A 307 4.77 -9.01 -15.12
N ASP A 308 5.06 -8.08 -16.03
CA ASP A 308 4.50 -6.72 -16.04
C ASP A 308 3.01 -6.76 -16.41
N ASP A 309 2.66 -7.49 -17.47
CA ASP A 309 1.27 -7.71 -17.87
C ASP A 309 0.47 -8.38 -16.75
N ALA A 310 1.03 -9.38 -16.07
CA ALA A 310 0.39 -10.01 -14.90
C ALA A 310 0.09 -9.00 -13.78
N VAL A 311 0.99 -8.04 -13.52
CA VAL A 311 0.78 -6.95 -12.54
C VAL A 311 -0.39 -6.07 -12.95
N ASP A 312 -0.50 -5.72 -14.24
CA ASP A 312 -1.60 -4.93 -14.78
C ASP A 312 -2.94 -5.65 -14.64
N ARG A 313 -3.00 -6.95 -14.97
CA ARG A 313 -4.20 -7.78 -14.83
C ARG A 313 -4.65 -7.92 -13.38
N LEU A 314 -3.71 -8.18 -12.46
CA LEU A 314 -4.02 -8.29 -11.03
C LEU A 314 -4.42 -6.94 -10.42
N SER A 315 -3.81 -5.84 -10.85
CA SER A 315 -4.21 -4.49 -10.45
C SER A 315 -5.62 -4.15 -10.91
N SER A 316 -5.95 -4.49 -12.16
CA SER A 316 -7.29 -4.35 -12.72
C SER A 316 -8.30 -5.17 -11.91
N SER A 317 -7.96 -6.43 -11.58
CA SER A 317 -8.79 -7.30 -10.75
C SER A 317 -9.11 -6.68 -9.38
N ILE A 318 -8.14 -6.02 -8.74
CA ILE A 318 -8.38 -5.31 -7.47
C ILE A 318 -9.36 -4.14 -7.66
N ASN A 319 -9.27 -3.43 -8.78
CA ASN A 319 -10.18 -2.32 -9.07
C ASN A 319 -11.61 -2.80 -9.33
N GLU A 320 -11.79 -3.91 -10.04
CA GLU A 320 -13.11 -4.55 -10.20
C GLU A 320 -13.70 -4.98 -8.86
N LEU A 321 -12.93 -5.59 -7.95
CA LEU A 321 -13.46 -5.95 -6.62
C LEU A 321 -14.01 -4.73 -5.86
N LYS A 322 -13.44 -3.55 -6.08
CA LYS A 322 -13.94 -2.30 -5.48
C LYS A 322 -15.20 -1.78 -6.16
N ILE A 323 -15.37 -2.04 -7.46
CA ILE A 323 -16.59 -1.71 -8.19
C ILE A 323 -17.70 -2.65 -7.71
N MET A 324 -17.38 -3.95 -7.58
CA MET A 324 -18.24 -4.98 -7.00
C MET A 324 -18.73 -4.60 -5.59
N ASP A 325 -17.86 -4.08 -4.72
CA ASP A 325 -18.22 -3.57 -3.38
C ASP A 325 -19.25 -2.43 -3.38
N LYS A 326 -19.40 -1.74 -4.50
CA LYS A 326 -20.29 -0.57 -4.67
C LYS A 326 -21.46 -0.86 -5.62
N ALA A 327 -21.56 -2.09 -6.11
CA ALA A 327 -22.58 -2.48 -7.07
C ALA A 327 -23.97 -2.23 -6.49
N LYS A 328 -24.84 -1.64 -7.32
CA LYS A 328 -26.23 -1.33 -6.93
C LYS A 328 -27.23 -2.36 -7.46
N SER A 329 -26.80 -3.18 -8.41
CA SER A 329 -27.59 -4.30 -8.95
C SER A 329 -26.79 -5.60 -8.91
N GLN A 330 -27.52 -6.71 -8.96
CA GLN A 330 -26.93 -8.05 -9.09
C GLN A 330 -26.16 -8.19 -10.40
N GLU A 331 -26.60 -7.54 -11.49
CA GLU A 331 -25.94 -7.58 -12.79
C GLU A 331 -24.57 -6.89 -12.74
N GLU A 332 -24.48 -5.70 -12.11
CA GLU A 332 -23.22 -4.99 -11.90
C GLU A 332 -22.25 -5.82 -11.06
N PHE A 333 -22.75 -6.45 -10.00
CA PHE A 333 -21.96 -7.33 -9.13
C PHE A 333 -21.38 -8.51 -9.93
N GLN A 334 -22.22 -9.23 -10.68
CA GLN A 334 -21.80 -10.39 -11.47
C GLN A 334 -20.84 -10.01 -12.60
N TRP A 335 -21.07 -8.85 -13.24
CA TRP A 335 -20.17 -8.34 -14.28
C TRP A 335 -18.77 -8.07 -13.74
N SER A 336 -18.65 -7.33 -12.63
CA SER A 336 -17.35 -7.08 -12.00
C SER A 336 -16.70 -8.38 -11.54
N LEU A 337 -17.46 -9.33 -10.99
CA LEU A 337 -16.91 -10.62 -10.57
C LEU A 337 -16.37 -11.45 -11.75
N SER A 338 -17.07 -11.46 -12.89
CA SER A 338 -16.62 -12.11 -14.13
C SER A 338 -15.33 -11.48 -14.68
N ASN A 339 -15.23 -10.15 -14.61
CA ASN A 339 -14.01 -9.43 -15.00
C ASN A 339 -12.82 -9.79 -14.10
N VAL A 340 -13.02 -9.90 -12.77
CA VAL A 340 -11.98 -10.38 -11.84
C VAL A 340 -11.50 -11.77 -12.25
N GLN A 341 -12.42 -12.71 -12.48
CA GLN A 341 -12.06 -14.08 -12.87
C GLN A 341 -11.28 -14.12 -14.18
N THR A 342 -11.71 -13.32 -15.16
CA THR A 342 -11.07 -13.23 -16.47
C THR A 342 -9.64 -12.69 -16.35
N TRP A 343 -9.47 -11.53 -15.70
CA TRP A 343 -8.15 -10.91 -15.57
C TRP A 343 -7.19 -11.74 -14.73
N MET A 344 -7.66 -12.41 -13.67
CA MET A 344 -6.81 -13.33 -12.92
C MET A 344 -6.41 -14.57 -13.73
N SER A 345 -7.28 -15.07 -14.60
CA SER A 345 -6.95 -16.19 -15.50
C SER A 345 -5.92 -15.75 -16.55
N THR A 346 -6.04 -14.53 -17.08
CA THR A 346 -5.01 -13.94 -17.95
C THR A 346 -3.69 -13.80 -17.20
N ALA A 347 -3.68 -13.25 -15.98
CA ALA A 347 -2.47 -13.12 -15.18
C ALA A 347 -1.75 -14.47 -14.95
N LEU A 348 -2.50 -15.56 -14.76
CA LEU A 348 -1.93 -16.91 -14.67
C LEU A 348 -1.31 -17.37 -16.00
N THR A 349 -1.92 -17.00 -17.12
CA THR A 349 -1.38 -17.28 -18.46
C THR A 349 -0.07 -16.54 -18.67
N ASP A 350 -0.01 -15.26 -18.30
CA ASP A 350 1.19 -14.43 -18.42
C ASP A 350 2.33 -15.02 -17.55
N LEU A 351 2.04 -15.36 -16.28
CA LEU A 351 3.01 -16.01 -15.38
C LEU A 351 3.51 -17.37 -15.90
N SER A 352 2.62 -18.19 -16.47
CA SER A 352 3.00 -19.45 -17.12
C SER A 352 3.88 -19.21 -18.35
N THR A 353 3.52 -18.24 -19.20
CA THR A 353 4.28 -17.89 -20.41
C THR A 353 5.71 -17.44 -20.07
N CYS A 354 5.88 -16.66 -18.99
CA CYS A 354 7.22 -16.35 -18.48
C CYS A 354 8.03 -17.63 -18.18
N ILE A 355 7.44 -18.59 -17.46
CA ILE A 355 8.11 -19.85 -17.07
C ILE A 355 8.44 -20.69 -18.32
N ASP A 356 7.48 -20.80 -19.24
CA ASP A 356 7.59 -21.56 -20.48
C ASP A 356 8.72 -21.03 -21.38
N GLY A 357 8.98 -19.72 -21.33
CA GLY A 357 10.13 -19.08 -22.00
C GLY A 357 11.51 -19.61 -21.58
N PHE A 358 11.60 -20.34 -20.46
CA PHE A 358 12.83 -20.99 -19.98
C PHE A 358 12.84 -22.52 -20.15
N GLU A 359 11.90 -23.09 -20.91
CA GLU A 359 11.92 -24.51 -21.20
C GLU A 359 13.08 -24.92 -22.13
N GLY A 360 13.44 -26.20 -22.05
CA GLY A 360 14.49 -26.80 -22.87
C GLY A 360 15.93 -26.72 -22.32
N ARG A 361 16.75 -27.68 -22.74
CA ARG A 361 18.12 -27.91 -22.20
C ARG A 361 19.08 -26.73 -22.34
N LYS A 362 18.83 -25.82 -23.28
CA LYS A 362 19.68 -24.63 -23.51
C LYS A 362 19.54 -23.58 -22.40
N MET A 363 18.44 -23.64 -21.65
CA MET A 363 18.10 -22.72 -20.56
C MET A 363 18.38 -23.31 -19.18
N ASP A 364 18.84 -24.56 -19.10
CA ASP A 364 19.17 -25.20 -17.83
C ASP A 364 20.29 -24.45 -17.11
N GLY A 365 20.08 -24.21 -15.82
CA GLY A 365 21.03 -23.50 -14.98
C GLY A 365 20.37 -22.59 -13.96
N LYS A 366 21.19 -21.69 -13.41
CA LYS A 366 20.80 -20.83 -12.28
C LYS A 366 19.70 -19.84 -12.64
N VAL A 367 19.73 -19.25 -13.85
CA VAL A 367 18.74 -18.26 -14.28
C VAL A 367 17.33 -18.85 -14.25
N LYS A 368 17.12 -19.97 -14.97
CA LYS A 368 15.84 -20.70 -14.98
C LYS A 368 15.40 -21.10 -13.57
N THR A 369 16.32 -21.68 -12.78
CA THR A 369 16.00 -22.13 -11.42
C THR A 369 15.48 -20.98 -10.55
N SER A 370 16.15 -19.83 -10.59
CA SER A 370 15.76 -18.68 -9.78
C SER A 370 14.49 -17.99 -10.28
N ILE A 371 14.24 -17.95 -11.59
CA ILE A 371 12.97 -17.44 -12.15
C ILE A 371 11.83 -18.38 -11.77
N ASN A 372 11.98 -19.69 -11.98
CA ASN A 372 10.95 -20.66 -11.64
C ASN A 372 10.60 -20.59 -10.15
N GLU A 373 11.57 -20.53 -9.25
CA GLU A 373 11.30 -20.41 -7.81
C GLU A 373 10.39 -19.21 -7.48
N ARG A 374 10.66 -18.05 -8.08
CA ARG A 374 9.93 -16.83 -7.79
C ARG A 374 8.57 -16.77 -8.51
N VAL A 375 8.54 -17.09 -9.80
CA VAL A 375 7.35 -16.93 -10.65
C VAL A 375 6.34 -18.04 -10.39
N VAL A 376 6.78 -19.29 -10.19
CA VAL A 376 5.89 -20.41 -9.80
C VAL A 376 5.21 -20.10 -8.47
N TYR A 377 5.92 -19.52 -7.49
CA TYR A 377 5.27 -19.10 -6.24
C TYR A 377 4.10 -18.13 -6.50
N VAL A 378 4.29 -17.14 -7.38
CA VAL A 378 3.24 -16.17 -7.75
C VAL A 378 2.08 -16.83 -8.47
N GLU A 379 2.38 -17.70 -9.42
CA GLU A 379 1.38 -18.50 -10.15
C GLU A 379 0.54 -19.32 -9.17
N GLN A 380 1.17 -20.02 -8.22
CA GLN A 380 0.49 -20.86 -7.25
C GLN A 380 -0.41 -20.05 -6.29
N VAL A 381 0.07 -18.92 -5.76
CA VAL A 381 -0.79 -18.07 -4.91
C VAL A 381 -1.94 -17.42 -5.69
N THR A 382 -1.72 -17.09 -6.97
CA THR A 382 -2.77 -16.55 -7.86
C THR A 382 -3.79 -17.59 -8.25
N SER A 383 -3.36 -18.83 -8.50
CA SER A 383 -4.23 -19.98 -8.75
C SER A 383 -5.12 -20.25 -7.54
N ASN A 384 -4.54 -20.21 -6.33
CA ASN A 384 -5.30 -20.32 -5.10
C ASN A 384 -6.32 -19.18 -4.93
N ALA A 385 -5.93 -17.93 -5.20
CA ALA A 385 -6.81 -16.77 -5.12
C ALA A 385 -7.99 -16.89 -6.11
N LEU A 386 -7.73 -17.29 -7.35
CA LEU A 386 -8.76 -17.52 -8.36
C LEU A 386 -9.73 -18.63 -7.93
N ALA A 387 -9.24 -19.73 -7.37
CA ALA A 387 -10.10 -20.81 -6.85
C ALA A 387 -11.01 -20.33 -5.70
N LEU A 388 -10.50 -19.47 -4.81
CA LEU A 388 -11.30 -18.86 -3.74
C LEU A 388 -12.37 -17.91 -4.30
N ILE A 389 -12.04 -17.14 -5.33
CA ILE A 389 -12.96 -16.24 -6.04
C ILE A 389 -14.04 -17.02 -6.79
N ASN A 390 -13.69 -18.11 -7.47
CA ASN A 390 -14.65 -19.00 -8.12
C ASN A 390 -15.62 -19.61 -7.10
N LYS A 391 -15.12 -20.01 -5.92
CA LYS A 391 -15.97 -20.49 -4.83
C LYS A 391 -16.88 -19.40 -4.27
N PHE A 392 -16.41 -18.15 -4.22
CA PHE A 392 -17.22 -17.01 -3.80
C PHE A 392 -18.33 -16.71 -4.82
N ALA A 393 -18.00 -16.73 -6.11
CA ALA A 393 -18.92 -16.56 -7.23
C ALA A 393 -19.99 -17.65 -7.27
N ALA A 394 -19.65 -18.92 -7.03
CA ALA A 394 -20.64 -19.99 -7.01
C ALA A 394 -21.72 -19.87 -5.89
N LYS A 395 -21.57 -18.91 -4.97
CA LYS A 395 -22.49 -18.67 -3.84
C LYS A 395 -23.33 -17.39 -3.98
N HIS A 396 -23.06 -16.56 -4.99
CA HIS A 396 -23.70 -15.26 -5.20
C HIS A 396 -24.15 -15.15 -6.65
#